data_AF-A0A1F3N710-F1
#
_entry.id   AF-A0A1F3N710-F1
#
_cell.length_a   1.000
_cell.length_b   1.000
_cell.length_c   1.000
_cell.angle_alpha   90.00
_cell.angle_beta   90.00
_cell.angle_gamma   90.00
#
_symmetry.space_group_name_H-M   'P 1'
#
loop_
_entity.id
_entity.type
_entity.pdbx_description
1 polymer ?
#
loop_
_entity_poly.entity_id
_entity_poly.type
_entity_poly.pdbx_seq_one_letter_code
_entity_poly.pdbx_strand_id
1 'polypeptide(L)'
;MYSGIVKKLIFPSLFMVQCILTIAQVPESFNYQVILPGKTRSDSHKWEERDIIENQILYNGRVWRNLYSRVRGNQFLFTEMFMPGTVSVSGKLFTGLELKYDIYNDELLIRSAQGIILQLNKEMVDGFTIEYNKRKYDFQKLEVNTDGPGEGYFNILYKGKSELLVKYKKGIQLLAVDDTYDLFNQYNRIYLNKDGEMHLINKKKNIINLFSGTNKDIMRFIKSRRLKVTRKDPDSFIPLVVFCDNLIDGN
;
A
#
# COMPACT_ATOMS: atom_id res chain seq x y z
N MET A 1 -56.32 48.87 -7.72
CA MET A 1 -57.17 49.90 -8.36
C MET A 1 -56.39 51.21 -8.35
N TYR A 2 -56.28 51.82 -9.55
CA TYR A 2 -55.90 53.19 -9.91
C TYR A 2 -54.55 53.75 -9.40
N SER A 3 -53.54 53.91 -10.28
CA SER A 3 -53.39 54.94 -11.35
C SER A 3 -53.03 56.30 -10.74
N GLY A 4 -52.06 57.09 -11.17
CA GLY A 4 -51.20 57.18 -12.36
C GLY A 4 -50.56 58.59 -12.29
N ILE A 5 -49.36 58.84 -12.84
CA ILE A 5 -49.07 59.73 -14.00
C ILE A 5 -47.66 60.31 -13.71
N VAL A 6 -46.58 59.86 -14.35
CA VAL A 6 -46.00 60.26 -15.66
C VAL A 6 -45.64 61.75 -15.78
N LYS A 7 -44.33 62.05 -15.83
CA LYS A 7 -43.77 63.02 -16.79
C LYS A 7 -42.42 62.51 -17.32
N LYS A 8 -42.44 62.18 -18.63
CA LYS A 8 -41.31 62.03 -19.55
C LYS A 8 -40.63 63.38 -19.84
N LEU A 9 -39.53 63.31 -20.59
CA LEU A 9 -38.95 64.27 -21.57
C LEU A 9 -37.59 64.83 -21.09
N ILE A 10 -36.46 64.83 -21.84
CA ILE A 10 -36.12 64.69 -23.27
C ILE A 10 -34.61 64.34 -23.39
N PHE A 11 -34.24 63.48 -24.36
CA PHE A 11 -32.89 63.35 -24.96
C PHE A 11 -32.77 64.33 -26.15
N PRO A 12 -31.61 64.94 -26.40
CA PRO A 12 -30.73 64.47 -27.49
C PRO A 12 -29.24 64.71 -27.13
N SER A 13 -28.17 64.28 -27.80
CA SER A 13 -27.89 63.62 -29.07
C SER A 13 -26.37 63.33 -29.08
N LEU A 14 -25.99 62.20 -29.68
CA LEU A 14 -24.84 62.06 -30.60
C LEU A 14 -23.42 62.39 -30.08
N PHE A 15 -22.67 61.37 -29.70
CA PHE A 15 -21.30 61.21 -30.21
C PHE A 15 -21.02 59.72 -30.43
N MET A 16 -21.05 59.33 -31.70
CA MET A 16 -20.44 58.11 -32.21
C MET A 16 -18.94 58.16 -31.92
N VAL A 17 -18.40 57.08 -31.35
CA VAL A 17 -17.04 56.66 -31.69
C VAL A 17 -17.07 55.15 -31.93
N GLN A 18 -16.71 54.81 -33.16
CA GLN A 18 -16.49 53.50 -33.75
C GLN A 18 -15.81 52.52 -32.76
N CYS A 19 -16.46 51.39 -32.47
CA CYS A 19 -15.76 50.19 -31.99
C CYS A 19 -15.07 49.55 -33.20
N ILE A 20 -13.75 49.71 -33.29
CA ILE A 20 -12.91 48.92 -34.20
C ILE A 20 -12.55 47.62 -33.48
N LEU A 21 -12.93 46.50 -34.11
CA LEU A 21 -12.45 45.16 -33.81
C LEU A 21 -10.92 45.14 -33.87
N THR A 22 -10.26 44.80 -32.78
CA THR A 22 -8.88 44.30 -32.80
C THR A 22 -8.78 43.19 -31.77
N ILE A 23 -8.55 41.98 -32.28
CA ILE A 23 -8.23 40.77 -31.53
C ILE A 23 -6.91 41.05 -30.82
N ALA A 24 -6.95 41.28 -29.50
CA ALA A 24 -5.76 41.35 -28.67
C ALA A 24 -5.56 39.98 -28.00
N GLN A 25 -4.46 39.34 -28.36
CA GLN A 25 -4.00 38.06 -27.82
C GLN A 25 -3.83 38.15 -26.29
N VAL A 26 -4.40 37.17 -25.60
CA VAL A 26 -4.22 36.92 -24.17
C VAL A 26 -2.74 36.57 -23.91
N PRO A 27 -2.00 37.30 -23.07
CA PRO A 27 -0.65 36.89 -22.71
C PRO A 27 -0.70 35.71 -21.74
N GLU A 28 -0.04 34.62 -22.13
CA GLU A 28 0.19 33.42 -21.33
C GLU A 28 1.07 33.72 -20.11
N SER A 29 0.68 33.15 -18.96
CA SER A 29 1.51 32.80 -17.79
C SER A 29 2.37 33.90 -17.14
N PHE A 30 1.87 34.45 -16.02
CA PHE A 30 2.74 35.03 -15.00
C PHE A 30 3.26 33.91 -14.08
N ASN A 31 4.48 33.45 -14.35
CA ASN A 31 5.24 32.54 -13.48
C ASN A 31 5.80 33.34 -12.28
N TYR A 32 5.30 33.10 -11.08
CA TYR A 32 5.98 33.56 -9.86
C TYR A 32 7.16 32.62 -9.55
N GLN A 33 8.36 33.02 -9.96
CA GLN A 33 9.61 32.37 -9.56
C GLN A 33 10.11 33.02 -8.25
N VAL A 34 9.94 32.33 -7.12
CA VAL A 34 10.65 32.68 -5.88
C VAL A 34 12.08 32.15 -6.03
N ILE A 35 13.00 33.01 -6.44
CA ILE A 35 14.42 32.66 -6.58
C ILE A 35 15.06 32.70 -5.19
N LEU A 36 15.29 31.53 -4.59
CA LEU A 36 16.24 31.39 -3.48
C LEU A 36 17.67 31.50 -4.05
N PRO A 37 18.57 32.33 -3.50
CA PRO A 37 19.90 32.51 -4.05
C PRO A 37 20.72 31.23 -3.84
N GLY A 38 21.18 30.62 -4.95
CA GLY A 38 22.22 29.57 -4.92
C GLY A 38 22.10 28.37 -5.87
N LYS A 39 21.12 28.28 -6.77
CA LYS A 39 21.04 27.17 -7.76
C LYS A 39 21.11 27.69 -9.20
N THR A 40 21.94 27.07 -10.04
CA THR A 40 22.04 27.41 -11.46
C THR A 40 20.89 26.80 -12.26
N ARG A 41 20.49 27.45 -13.36
CA ARG A 41 19.37 27.04 -14.27
C ARG A 41 19.53 25.65 -14.89
N SER A 42 20.76 25.12 -14.94
CA SER A 42 21.06 23.74 -15.36
C SER A 42 20.59 22.73 -14.33
N ASP A 43 20.72 23.06 -13.05
CA ASP A 43 20.36 22.16 -11.97
C ASP A 43 18.85 22.00 -11.91
N SER A 44 18.08 23.10 -11.99
CA SER A 44 16.61 23.07 -11.89
C SER A 44 15.93 22.13 -12.88
N HIS A 45 16.33 22.14 -14.16
CA HIS A 45 15.76 21.27 -15.17
C HIS A 45 16.05 19.78 -14.91
N LYS A 46 17.24 19.48 -14.39
CA LYS A 46 17.64 18.11 -14.04
C LYS A 46 16.86 17.56 -12.83
N TRP A 47 16.47 18.42 -11.89
CA TRP A 47 15.60 18.05 -10.78
C TRP A 47 14.15 17.84 -11.25
N GLU A 48 13.63 18.75 -12.08
CA GLU A 48 12.26 18.66 -12.64
C GLU A 48 12.07 17.42 -13.51
N GLU A 49 13.02 17.11 -14.40
CA GLU A 49 12.93 15.94 -15.27
C GLU A 49 13.00 14.62 -14.48
N ARG A 50 13.84 14.58 -13.44
CA ARG A 50 13.86 13.44 -12.50
C ARG A 50 12.51 13.27 -11.84
N ASP A 51 11.98 14.31 -11.19
CA ASP A 51 10.69 14.28 -10.48
C ASP A 51 9.53 13.83 -11.36
N ILE A 52 9.51 14.22 -12.64
CA ILE A 52 8.50 13.79 -13.62
C ILE A 52 8.64 12.27 -13.91
N ILE A 53 9.86 11.79 -14.15
CA ILE A 53 10.11 10.36 -14.42
C ILE A 53 9.82 9.50 -13.18
N GLU A 54 10.19 9.95 -11.98
CA GLU A 54 9.90 9.19 -10.74
C GLU A 54 8.40 9.05 -10.53
N ASN A 55 7.65 10.14 -10.74
CA ASN A 55 6.20 10.11 -10.66
C ASN A 55 5.58 9.19 -11.72
N GLN A 56 6.10 9.14 -12.94
CA GLN A 56 5.60 8.22 -13.97
C GLN A 56 5.80 6.75 -13.59
N ILE A 57 6.93 6.40 -12.96
CA ILE A 57 7.19 5.02 -12.50
C ILE A 57 6.17 4.62 -11.42
N LEU A 58 5.94 5.49 -10.43
CA LEU A 58 4.98 5.21 -9.35
C LEU A 58 3.54 5.16 -9.88
N TYR A 59 3.17 6.06 -10.79
CA TYR A 59 1.81 6.17 -11.33
C TYR A 59 1.55 5.28 -12.54
N ASN A 60 2.42 4.30 -12.83
CA ASN A 60 2.22 3.27 -13.87
C ASN A 60 1.19 2.20 -13.46
N GLY A 61 0.10 2.61 -12.82
CA GLY A 61 -0.98 1.77 -12.34
C GLY A 61 -2.27 1.96 -13.13
N ARG A 62 -3.35 1.39 -12.62
CA ARG A 62 -4.72 1.63 -13.13
C ARG A 62 -5.58 2.31 -12.07
N VAL A 63 -6.58 3.07 -12.50
CA VAL A 63 -7.60 3.59 -11.57
C VAL A 63 -8.32 2.41 -10.93
N TRP A 64 -8.32 2.37 -9.59
CA TRP A 64 -8.94 1.29 -8.85
C TRP A 64 -10.47 1.43 -8.83
N ARG A 65 -11.17 0.30 -8.85
CA ARG A 65 -12.63 0.21 -8.70
C ARG A 65 -12.98 -0.89 -7.71
N ASN A 66 -13.91 -0.62 -6.82
CA ASN A 66 -14.41 -1.64 -5.90
C ASN A 66 -15.37 -2.60 -6.62
N LEU A 67 -14.93 -3.84 -6.86
CA LEU A 67 -15.75 -4.89 -7.48
C LEU A 67 -16.61 -5.67 -6.47
N TYR A 68 -16.42 -5.46 -5.18
CA TYR A 68 -16.98 -6.28 -4.10
C TYR A 68 -17.95 -5.50 -3.21
N SER A 69 -18.63 -4.49 -3.76
CA SER A 69 -19.57 -3.64 -3.02
C SER A 69 -20.79 -4.38 -2.46
N ARG A 70 -21.07 -5.59 -2.94
CA ARG A 70 -22.15 -6.47 -2.46
C ARG A 70 -21.69 -7.51 -1.44
N VAL A 71 -20.40 -7.53 -1.08
CA VAL A 71 -19.85 -8.45 -0.08
C VAL A 71 -19.72 -7.69 1.23
N ARG A 72 -20.21 -8.27 2.33
CA ARG A 72 -20.10 -7.69 3.67
C ARG A 72 -18.63 -7.67 4.12
N GLY A 73 -18.21 -6.52 4.65
CA GLY A 73 -16.82 -6.26 5.04
C GLY A 73 -16.06 -5.56 3.92
N ASN A 74 -14.76 -5.86 3.80
CA ASN A 74 -13.91 -5.28 2.77
C ASN A 74 -12.75 -6.22 2.43
N GLN A 75 -12.02 -5.94 1.35
CA GLN A 75 -10.88 -6.71 0.86
C GLN A 75 -9.52 -6.39 1.54
N PHE A 76 -9.47 -5.39 2.43
CA PHE A 76 -8.22 -4.80 2.91
C PHE A 76 -7.69 -5.43 4.20
N LEU A 77 -6.38 -5.39 4.43
CA LEU A 77 -5.74 -6.08 5.56
C LEU A 77 -6.14 -5.53 6.94
N PHE A 78 -6.07 -4.21 7.14
CA PHE A 78 -6.23 -3.58 8.45
C PHE A 78 -7.54 -2.79 8.54
N THR A 79 -7.74 -1.89 7.58
CA THR A 79 -8.85 -0.94 7.56
C THR A 79 -9.14 -0.48 6.13
N GLU A 80 -10.30 0.14 5.94
CA GLU A 80 -10.69 0.84 4.70
C GLU A 80 -10.07 2.23 4.59
N MET A 81 -9.34 2.69 5.61
CA MET A 81 -8.57 3.92 5.52
C MET A 81 -7.21 3.67 4.84
N PHE A 82 -6.66 4.71 4.22
CA PHE A 82 -5.27 4.67 3.79
C PHE A 82 -4.36 4.88 5.00
N MET A 83 -3.19 4.28 4.95
CA MET A 83 -2.21 4.27 6.04
C MET A 83 -0.86 4.77 5.51
N PRO A 84 -0.07 5.46 6.35
CA PRO A 84 1.24 5.91 5.95
C PRO A 84 2.14 4.71 5.63
N GLY A 85 3.01 4.89 4.63
CA GLY A 85 3.88 3.83 4.18
C GLY A 85 4.89 4.24 3.12
N THR A 86 5.66 3.25 2.68
CA THR A 86 6.65 3.37 1.61
C THR A 86 6.44 2.25 0.59
N VAL A 87 6.80 2.46 -0.67
CA VAL A 87 6.78 1.40 -1.70
C VAL A 87 8.09 1.42 -2.46
N SER A 88 8.64 0.24 -2.72
CA SER A 88 9.71 0.05 -3.70
C SER A 88 9.09 -0.40 -5.02
N VAL A 89 9.35 0.36 -6.09
CA VAL A 89 8.89 0.03 -7.44
C VAL A 89 10.10 0.02 -8.37
N SER A 90 10.39 -1.13 -8.97
CA SER A 90 11.51 -1.33 -9.90
C SER A 90 12.84 -0.85 -9.32
N GLY A 91 13.10 -1.19 -8.06
CA GLY A 91 14.30 -0.82 -7.31
C GLY A 91 14.31 0.60 -6.74
N LYS A 92 13.23 1.37 -6.91
CA LYS A 92 13.14 2.75 -6.44
C LYS A 92 12.19 2.89 -5.26
N LEU A 93 12.69 3.49 -4.17
CA LEU A 93 11.93 3.72 -2.95
C LEU A 93 11.16 5.06 -3.01
N PHE A 94 9.84 4.97 -2.82
CA PHE A 94 8.94 6.10 -2.66
C PHE A 94 8.45 6.16 -1.21
N THR A 95 8.44 7.35 -0.63
CA THR A 95 8.11 7.58 0.79
C THR A 95 7.00 8.61 0.95
N GLY A 96 6.44 8.72 2.16
CA GLY A 96 5.37 9.68 2.44
C GLY A 96 4.06 9.35 1.73
N LEU A 97 3.85 8.09 1.37
CA LEU A 97 2.66 7.65 0.64
C LEU A 97 1.55 7.23 1.59
N GLU A 98 0.33 7.40 1.11
CA GLU A 98 -0.87 6.82 1.69
C GLU A 98 -1.20 5.52 0.95
N LEU A 99 -1.01 4.40 1.64
CA LEU A 99 -1.12 3.05 1.11
C LEU A 99 -2.34 2.32 1.64
N LYS A 100 -2.89 1.41 0.84
CA LYS A 100 -3.89 0.45 1.26
C LYS A 100 -3.64 -0.88 0.57
N TYR A 101 -3.56 -1.96 1.35
CA TYR A 101 -3.27 -3.29 0.83
C TYR A 101 -4.53 -4.15 0.77
N ASP A 102 -4.92 -4.53 -0.45
CA ASP A 102 -5.95 -5.51 -0.74
C ASP A 102 -5.36 -6.92 -0.67
N ILE A 103 -5.74 -7.67 0.37
CA ILE A 103 -5.26 -9.05 0.61
C ILE A 103 -6.18 -10.12 0.00
N TYR A 104 -7.28 -9.71 -0.64
CA TYR A 104 -8.10 -10.62 -1.43
C TYR A 104 -7.50 -10.79 -2.83
N ASN A 105 -7.20 -9.68 -3.52
CA ASN A 105 -6.59 -9.70 -4.85
C ASN A 105 -5.05 -9.64 -4.80
N ASP A 106 -4.45 -9.42 -3.63
CA ASP A 106 -3.00 -9.25 -3.44
C ASP A 106 -2.47 -8.06 -4.27
N GLU A 107 -3.09 -6.91 -4.07
CA GLU A 107 -2.87 -5.65 -4.81
C GLU A 107 -2.58 -4.48 -3.86
N LEU A 108 -1.61 -3.63 -4.22
CA LEU A 108 -1.28 -2.42 -3.47
C LEU A 108 -1.94 -1.19 -4.11
N LEU A 109 -2.64 -0.42 -3.28
CA LEU A 109 -3.31 0.82 -3.69
C LEU A 109 -2.61 2.02 -3.08
N ILE A 110 -2.54 3.11 -3.84
CA ILE A 110 -2.10 4.43 -3.40
C ILE A 110 -3.19 5.46 -3.63
N ARG A 111 -3.15 6.55 -2.86
CA ARG A 111 -3.97 7.74 -3.11
C ARG A 111 -3.10 8.84 -3.72
N SER A 112 -3.50 9.37 -4.88
CA SER A 112 -2.84 10.53 -5.48
C SER A 112 -3.21 11.83 -4.74
N ALA A 113 -2.45 12.90 -4.96
CA ALA A 113 -2.75 14.22 -4.40
C ALA A 113 -4.15 14.76 -4.80
N GLN A 114 -4.66 14.34 -5.96
CA GLN A 114 -6.00 14.69 -6.45
C GLN A 114 -7.11 13.77 -5.91
N GLY A 115 -6.77 12.85 -5.00
CA GLY A 115 -7.71 11.91 -4.39
C GLY A 115 -8.06 10.69 -5.25
N ILE A 116 -7.41 10.51 -6.41
CA ILE A 116 -7.61 9.33 -7.26
C ILE A 116 -6.94 8.14 -6.60
N ILE A 117 -7.66 7.03 -6.48
CA ILE A 117 -7.11 5.77 -5.99
C ILE A 117 -6.52 5.01 -7.17
N LEU A 118 -5.22 4.74 -7.09
CA LEU A 118 -4.50 4.00 -8.10
C LEU A 118 -4.09 2.65 -7.53
N GLN A 119 -4.35 1.61 -8.30
CA GLN A 119 -3.79 0.29 -8.08
C GLN A 119 -2.45 0.22 -8.81
N LEU A 120 -1.38 -0.05 -8.06
CA LEU A 120 -0.04 -0.16 -8.64
C LEU A 120 0.10 -1.41 -9.50
N ASN A 121 1.00 -1.33 -10.49
CA ASN A 121 1.39 -2.48 -11.28
C ASN A 121 2.14 -3.49 -10.40
N LYS A 122 1.50 -4.63 -10.14
CA LYS A 122 2.03 -5.71 -9.29
C LYS A 122 3.38 -6.25 -9.77
N GLU A 123 3.64 -6.21 -11.07
CA GLU A 123 4.91 -6.67 -11.64
C GLU A 123 6.08 -5.74 -11.33
N MET A 124 5.79 -4.47 -11.07
CA MET A 124 6.82 -3.47 -10.80
C MET A 124 7.07 -3.27 -9.31
N VAL A 125 6.15 -3.65 -8.43
CA VAL A 125 6.28 -3.44 -6.98
C VAL A 125 7.16 -4.53 -6.37
N ASP A 126 8.32 -4.15 -5.86
CA ASP A 126 9.27 -5.07 -5.20
C ASP A 126 8.83 -5.37 -3.75
N GLY A 127 8.23 -4.38 -3.09
CA GLY A 127 7.82 -4.46 -1.69
C GLY A 127 7.30 -3.13 -1.17
N PHE A 128 6.74 -3.12 0.04
CA PHE A 128 6.18 -1.93 0.65
C PHE A 128 6.10 -2.05 2.16
N THR A 129 6.01 -0.92 2.84
CA THR A 129 5.78 -0.87 4.28
C THR A 129 4.49 -0.15 4.59
N ILE A 130 3.74 -0.63 5.58
CA ILE A 130 2.52 0.02 6.08
C ILE A 130 2.65 0.21 7.57
N GLU A 131 2.31 1.40 8.05
CA GLU A 131 2.23 1.69 9.48
C GLU A 131 0.78 1.64 9.97
N TYR A 132 0.52 0.77 10.95
CA TYR A 132 -0.79 0.60 11.54
C TYR A 132 -0.67 0.32 13.04
N ASN A 133 -1.47 1.01 13.87
CA ASN A 133 -1.44 0.89 15.34
C ASN A 133 -0.03 1.02 15.95
N LYS A 134 0.75 2.02 15.51
CA LYS A 134 2.15 2.28 15.94
C LYS A 134 3.11 1.13 15.65
N ARG A 135 2.76 0.24 14.72
CA ARG A 135 3.61 -0.84 14.24
C ARG A 135 3.85 -0.68 12.75
N LYS A 136 5.08 -0.92 12.33
CA LYS A 136 5.47 -1.04 10.93
C LYS A 136 5.37 -2.49 10.48
N TYR A 137 4.75 -2.71 9.34
CA TYR A 137 4.69 -3.99 8.62
C TYR A 137 5.53 -3.86 7.37
N ASP A 138 6.33 -4.87 7.04
CA ASP A 138 7.27 -4.86 5.92
C ASP A 138 6.93 -6.01 4.98
N PHE A 139 6.42 -5.68 3.80
CA PHE A 139 5.96 -6.62 2.80
C PHE A 139 6.94 -6.71 1.65
N GLN A 140 7.36 -7.92 1.30
CA GLN A 140 8.22 -8.17 0.14
C GLN A 140 7.50 -9.06 -0.87
N LYS A 141 7.66 -8.74 -2.17
CA LYS A 141 7.21 -9.61 -3.25
C LYS A 141 8.14 -10.82 -3.28
N LEU A 142 7.58 -12.02 -3.12
CA LEU A 142 8.32 -13.27 -3.25
C LEU A 142 7.67 -14.10 -4.34
N GLU A 143 8.50 -14.60 -5.26
CA GLU A 143 8.15 -15.64 -6.20
C GLU A 143 8.58 -16.98 -5.59
N VAL A 144 7.64 -17.91 -5.48
CA VAL A 144 7.96 -19.28 -5.05
C VAL A 144 7.40 -20.24 -6.08
N ASN A 145 8.24 -21.19 -6.51
CA ASN A 145 7.94 -22.19 -7.53
C ASN A 145 6.65 -22.97 -7.23
N THR A 146 6.15 -23.66 -8.27
CA THR A 146 4.81 -24.23 -8.46
C THR A 146 4.17 -25.06 -7.34
N ASP A 147 4.90 -25.44 -6.29
CA ASP A 147 4.38 -26.17 -5.11
C ASP A 147 4.41 -25.33 -3.80
N GLY A 148 4.82 -24.06 -3.88
CA GLY A 148 5.01 -23.15 -2.74
C GLY A 148 3.77 -22.31 -2.35
N PRO A 149 3.94 -21.25 -1.53
CA PRO A 149 2.87 -20.32 -1.12
C PRO A 149 2.21 -19.51 -2.26
N GLY A 150 2.66 -19.72 -3.50
CA GLY A 150 2.39 -18.90 -4.67
C GLY A 150 3.06 -17.52 -4.57
N GLU A 151 3.21 -16.88 -5.73
CA GLU A 151 3.67 -15.50 -5.83
C GLU A 151 2.80 -14.54 -5.00
N GLY A 152 3.41 -13.49 -4.46
CA GLY A 152 2.69 -12.37 -3.86
C GLY A 152 3.48 -11.65 -2.77
N TYR A 153 2.77 -10.85 -1.97
CA TYR A 153 3.42 -10.11 -0.89
C TYR A 153 3.40 -10.88 0.43
N PHE A 154 4.54 -10.86 1.13
CA PHE A 154 4.73 -11.52 2.42
C PHE A 154 5.23 -10.51 3.43
N ASN A 155 4.58 -10.44 4.59
CA ASN A 155 5.07 -9.66 5.71
C ASN A 155 6.24 -10.38 6.38
N ILE A 156 7.37 -9.71 6.47
CA ILE A 156 8.57 -10.20 7.14
C ILE A 156 8.43 -9.95 8.65
N LEU A 157 8.34 -11.01 9.44
CA LEU A 157 8.29 -10.90 10.91
C LEU A 157 9.66 -11.00 11.57
N TYR A 158 10.55 -11.78 10.96
CA TYR A 158 11.91 -11.97 11.44
C TYR A 158 12.80 -12.38 10.25
N LYS A 159 14.02 -11.85 10.24
CA LYS A 159 15.01 -12.10 9.19
C LYS A 159 16.36 -12.37 9.85
N GLY A 160 16.73 -13.65 9.93
CA GLY A 160 17.99 -14.15 10.46
C GLY A 160 18.63 -15.15 9.50
N LYS A 161 19.08 -16.30 10.01
CA LYS A 161 19.47 -17.45 9.17
C LYS A 161 18.24 -18.09 8.54
N SER A 162 17.14 -18.07 9.27
CA SER A 162 15.81 -18.37 8.79
C SER A 162 14.97 -17.08 8.72
N GLU A 163 13.99 -17.04 7.82
CA GLU A 163 13.05 -15.92 7.71
C GLU A 163 11.65 -16.38 8.10
N LEU A 164 11.03 -15.70 9.07
CA LEU A 164 9.64 -15.92 9.46
C LEU A 164 8.75 -14.96 8.67
N LEU A 165 7.83 -15.52 7.89
CA LEU A 165 7.05 -14.81 6.89
C LEU A 165 5.56 -15.05 7.11
N VAL A 166 4.74 -14.05 6.82
CA VAL A 166 3.27 -14.17 6.89
C VAL A 166 2.64 -13.69 5.61
N LYS A 167 1.81 -14.55 5.00
CA LYS A 167 0.92 -14.17 3.91
C LYS A 167 -0.49 -13.99 4.46
N TYR A 168 -1.01 -12.77 4.37
CA TYR A 168 -2.39 -12.49 4.72
C TYR A 168 -3.29 -12.74 3.51
N LYS A 169 -4.47 -13.28 3.75
CA LYS A 169 -5.46 -13.56 2.69
C LYS A 169 -6.86 -13.25 3.18
N LYS A 170 -7.72 -12.89 2.24
CA LYS A 170 -9.17 -12.95 2.42
C LYS A 170 -9.78 -13.97 1.46
N GLY A 171 -10.83 -14.63 1.90
CA GLY A 171 -11.73 -15.41 1.06
C GLY A 171 -13.15 -14.88 1.18
N ILE A 172 -13.99 -15.17 0.19
CA ILE A 172 -15.42 -14.90 0.26
C ILE A 172 -16.11 -16.19 0.68
N GLN A 173 -16.86 -16.12 1.78
CA GLN A 173 -17.75 -17.18 2.20
C GLN A 173 -19.13 -16.90 1.61
N LEU A 174 -19.58 -17.80 0.73
CA LEU A 174 -20.92 -17.75 0.15
C LEU A 174 -21.97 -18.09 1.21
N LEU A 175 -22.97 -17.24 1.38
CA LEU A 175 -24.12 -17.51 2.24
C LEU A 175 -25.33 -17.78 1.35
N ALA A 176 -25.90 -18.97 1.46
CA ALA A 176 -26.86 -19.52 0.49
C ALA A 176 -28.33 -19.15 0.77
N VAL A 177 -28.62 -18.25 1.70
CA VAL A 177 -30.00 -17.89 2.09
C VAL A 177 -30.32 -16.50 1.55
N ASP A 178 -31.51 -16.35 0.97
CA ASP A 178 -32.02 -15.03 0.53
C ASP A 178 -31.90 -14.01 1.67
N ASP A 179 -31.48 -12.79 1.33
CA ASP A 179 -31.11 -11.68 2.23
C ASP A 179 -29.81 -11.82 3.05
N THR A 180 -29.02 -12.88 2.89
CA THR A 180 -27.65 -12.92 3.45
C THR A 180 -26.57 -12.54 2.43
N TYR A 181 -25.88 -11.42 2.70
CA TYR A 181 -24.70 -10.99 1.95
C TYR A 181 -23.52 -11.96 2.15
N ASP A 182 -22.79 -12.26 1.08
CA ASP A 182 -21.47 -12.91 1.14
C ASP A 182 -20.55 -12.20 2.13
N LEU A 183 -19.64 -12.93 2.77
CA LEU A 183 -18.76 -12.37 3.81
C LEU A 183 -17.28 -12.52 3.46
N PHE A 184 -16.53 -11.42 3.60
CA PHE A 184 -15.07 -11.50 3.63
C PHE A 184 -14.59 -12.14 4.93
N ASN A 185 -13.85 -13.25 4.80
CA ASN A 185 -13.20 -13.93 5.91
C ASN A 185 -11.67 -13.85 5.76
N GLN A 186 -11.01 -13.23 6.74
CA GLN A 186 -9.56 -13.06 6.76
C GLN A 186 -8.87 -14.22 7.46
N TYR A 187 -7.81 -14.73 6.85
CA TYR A 187 -6.92 -15.73 7.43
C TYR A 187 -5.47 -15.42 7.06
N ASN A 188 -4.53 -16.04 7.76
CA ASN A 188 -3.11 -15.91 7.48
C ASN A 188 -2.47 -17.30 7.29
N ARG A 189 -1.38 -17.31 6.53
CA ARG A 189 -0.49 -18.47 6.40
C ARG A 189 0.90 -18.04 6.83
N ILE A 190 1.47 -18.81 7.75
CA ILE A 190 2.79 -18.54 8.32
C ILE A 190 3.78 -19.47 7.64
N TYR A 191 4.91 -18.93 7.23
CA TYR A 191 5.98 -19.67 6.56
C TYR A 191 7.30 -19.44 7.27
N LEU A 192 8.16 -20.44 7.24
CA LEU A 192 9.56 -20.32 7.62
C LEU A 192 10.39 -20.64 6.38
N ASN A 193 11.12 -19.64 5.88
CA ASN A 193 12.17 -19.85 4.90
C ASN A 193 13.42 -20.32 5.66
N LYS A 194 13.91 -21.51 5.37
CA LYS A 194 15.13 -22.06 5.99
C LYS A 194 15.99 -22.66 4.88
N ASP A 195 17.24 -22.21 4.78
CA ASP A 195 18.19 -22.67 3.77
C ASP A 195 17.68 -22.51 2.32
N GLY A 196 16.85 -21.49 2.07
CA GLY A 196 16.22 -21.25 0.77
C GLY A 196 14.94 -22.05 0.50
N GLU A 197 14.53 -22.91 1.44
CA GLU A 197 13.30 -23.70 1.34
C GLU A 197 12.16 -23.10 2.16
N MET A 198 11.01 -22.93 1.51
CA MET A 198 9.81 -22.37 2.13
C MET A 198 8.94 -23.45 2.77
N HIS A 199 8.83 -23.44 4.10
CA HIS A 199 8.02 -24.40 4.85
C HIS A 199 6.75 -23.77 5.43
N LEU A 200 5.58 -24.38 5.17
CA LEU A 200 4.32 -23.95 5.80
C LEU A 200 4.26 -24.33 7.29
N ILE A 201 4.02 -23.34 8.14
CA ILE A 201 3.95 -23.51 9.60
C ILE A 201 2.49 -23.52 10.06
N ASN A 202 1.95 -24.72 10.21
CA ASN A 202 0.59 -24.92 10.73
C ASN A 202 0.54 -25.04 12.26
N LYS A 203 1.65 -25.41 12.89
CA LYS A 203 1.77 -25.62 14.33
C LYS A 203 3.21 -25.45 14.76
N LYS A 204 3.44 -25.12 16.03
CA LYS A 204 4.80 -25.03 16.62
C LYS A 204 5.67 -26.26 16.36
N LYS A 205 5.05 -27.45 16.26
CA LYS A 205 5.74 -28.71 15.93
C LYS A 205 6.43 -28.68 14.56
N ASN A 206 5.90 -27.94 13.59
CA ASN A 206 6.56 -27.79 12.29
C ASN A 206 7.93 -27.14 12.46
N ILE A 207 8.01 -26.03 13.21
CA ILE A 207 9.28 -25.38 13.52
C ILE A 207 10.20 -26.34 14.27
N ILE A 208 9.74 -26.97 15.35
CA ILE A 208 10.59 -27.91 16.13
C ILE A 208 11.19 -29.00 15.24
N ASN A 209 10.40 -29.55 14.32
CA ASN A 209 10.87 -30.59 13.41
C ASN A 209 11.92 -30.09 12.39
N LEU A 210 11.86 -28.82 11.98
CA LEU A 210 12.82 -28.21 11.04
C LEU A 210 14.20 -27.98 11.67
N PHE A 211 14.29 -27.92 13.00
CA PHE A 211 15.54 -27.82 13.76
C PHE A 211 15.85 -29.15 14.47
N SER A 212 15.67 -30.27 13.76
CA SER A 212 15.90 -31.61 14.29
C SER A 212 17.32 -31.75 14.86
N GLY A 213 17.43 -32.12 16.13
CA GLY A 213 18.70 -32.21 16.86
C GLY A 213 18.72 -31.41 18.15
N THR A 214 17.97 -30.30 18.23
CA THR A 214 17.91 -29.40 19.41
C THR A 214 16.54 -29.41 20.11
N ASN A 215 15.72 -30.44 19.83
CA ASN A 215 14.35 -30.56 20.36
C ASN A 215 14.25 -30.41 21.88
N LYS A 216 15.21 -30.94 22.63
CA LYS A 216 15.22 -30.85 24.10
C LYS A 216 15.38 -29.40 24.56
N ASP A 217 16.28 -28.65 23.95
CA ASP A 217 16.54 -27.25 24.31
C ASP A 217 15.40 -26.34 23.87
N ILE A 218 14.85 -26.55 22.68
CA ILE A 218 13.66 -25.83 22.20
C ILE A 218 12.47 -26.05 23.15
N MET A 219 12.21 -27.30 23.56
CA MET A 219 11.11 -27.59 24.48
C MET A 219 11.36 -27.03 25.88
N ARG A 220 12.62 -27.02 26.35
CA ARG A 220 12.99 -26.38 27.61
C ARG A 220 12.73 -24.87 27.56
N PHE A 221 13.13 -24.21 26.48
CA PHE A 221 12.90 -22.78 26.26
C PHE A 221 11.41 -22.43 26.23
N ILE A 222 10.59 -23.16 25.46
CA ILE A 222 9.14 -22.96 25.40
C ILE A 222 8.52 -23.07 26.80
N LYS A 223 8.92 -24.08 27.58
CA LYS A 223 8.40 -24.31 28.94
C LYS A 223 8.84 -23.23 29.92
N SER A 224 10.14 -22.90 29.95
CA SER A 224 10.71 -21.94 30.91
C SER A 224 10.19 -20.52 30.68
N ARG A 225 9.95 -20.14 29.43
CA ARG A 225 9.37 -18.85 29.03
C ARG A 225 7.85 -18.86 28.94
N ARG A 226 7.20 -20.01 29.18
CA ARG A 226 5.74 -20.21 29.06
C ARG A 226 5.18 -19.67 27.73
N LEU A 227 5.91 -19.87 26.64
CA LEU A 227 5.58 -19.28 25.34
C LEU A 227 4.24 -19.81 24.81
N LYS A 228 3.33 -18.89 24.51
CA LYS A 228 2.05 -19.17 23.86
C LYS A 228 2.20 -18.93 22.36
N VAL A 229 2.55 -19.99 21.64
CA VAL A 229 2.73 -19.95 20.18
C VAL A 229 1.42 -20.35 19.49
N THR A 230 0.81 -19.44 18.73
CA THR A 230 -0.52 -19.63 18.11
C THR A 230 -0.62 -18.98 16.75
N ARG A 231 -1.28 -19.62 15.78
CA ARG A 231 -1.49 -19.05 14.43
C ARG A 231 -2.37 -17.79 14.42
N LYS A 232 -3.21 -17.62 15.44
CA LYS A 232 -4.05 -16.41 15.56
C LYS A 232 -3.21 -15.15 15.72
N ASP A 233 -2.00 -15.30 16.25
CA ASP A 233 -1.03 -14.24 16.44
C ASP A 233 0.31 -14.69 15.84
N PRO A 234 0.55 -14.41 14.55
CA PRO A 234 1.79 -14.82 13.88
C PRO A 234 3.07 -14.33 14.58
N ASP A 235 3.02 -13.19 15.27
CA ASP A 235 4.18 -12.65 16.01
C ASP A 235 4.59 -13.54 17.18
N SER A 236 3.65 -14.32 17.72
CA SER A 236 3.93 -15.27 18.79
C SER A 236 4.97 -16.34 18.42
N PHE A 237 5.24 -16.52 17.12
CA PHE A 237 6.29 -17.41 16.63
C PHE A 237 7.69 -16.78 16.64
N ILE A 238 7.81 -15.44 16.66
CA ILE A 238 9.10 -14.73 16.58
C ILE A 238 10.07 -15.21 17.66
N PRO A 239 9.72 -15.24 18.96
CA PRO A 239 10.67 -15.65 20.00
C PRO A 239 11.17 -17.09 19.84
N LEU A 240 10.33 -17.97 19.28
CA LEU A 240 10.70 -19.35 19.01
C LEU A 240 11.71 -19.44 17.86
N VAL A 241 11.45 -18.75 16.74
CA VAL A 241 12.35 -18.75 15.58
C VAL A 241 13.69 -18.12 15.92
N VAL A 242 13.70 -16.98 16.62
CA VAL A 242 14.93 -16.32 17.09
C VAL A 242 15.77 -17.27 17.95
N PHE A 243 15.14 -18.00 18.87
CA PHE A 243 15.86 -18.97 19.70
C PHE A 243 16.44 -20.12 18.86
N CYS A 244 15.67 -20.66 17.91
CA CYS A 244 16.14 -21.73 17.03
C CYS A 244 17.32 -21.28 16.15
N ASP A 245 17.28 -20.07 15.59
CA ASP A 245 18.36 -19.53 14.77
C ASP A 245 19.67 -19.38 15.56
N ASN A 246 19.59 -18.88 16.80
CA ASN A 246 20.75 -18.71 17.68
C ASN A 246 21.35 -20.05 18.15
N LEU A 247 20.59 -21.16 18.15
CA LEU A 247 21.14 -22.47 18.47
C LEU A 247 22.08 -23.00 17.38
N ILE A 248 21.94 -22.51 16.15
CA ILE A 248 22.85 -22.86 15.05
C ILE A 248 24.23 -22.21 15.25
N ASP A 249 24.34 -21.10 15.99
CA ASP A 249 25.63 -20.44 16.28
C ASP A 249 26.47 -21.13 17.36
N GLY A 250 25.86 -22.05 18.13
CA GLY A 250 26.50 -22.69 19.29
C GLY A 250 27.11 -24.07 19.01
N ASN A 251 27.04 -24.57 17.78
CA ASN A 251 27.63 -25.82 17.31
C ASN A 251 28.68 -25.53 16.24
#